data_AF-A0A0L7QNP0-F1
#
_entry.id   AF-A0A0L7QNP0-F1
#
_cell.length_a   1.000
_cell.length_b   1.000
_cell.length_c   1.000
_cell.angle_alpha   90.00
_cell.angle_beta   90.00
_cell.angle_gamma   90.00
#
_symmetry.space_group_name_H-M   'P 1'
#
loop_
_entity.id
_entity.type
_entity.pdbx_description
1 polymer ?
#
loop_
_entity_poly.entity_id
_entity_poly.type
_entity_poly.pdbx_seq_one_letter_code
_entity_poly.pdbx_strand_id
1 'polypeptide(L)'
;MVDTGAEPSLVKISALKPDTRINKNDILSIRGVTHERVTTLGSAYLTLYNTPLKVHVVPDSFPINVEGILGSTFLRGQATISYTKNSVIWNDIANPFFNKNQTEEICVEARSVTCIPPARSSDRCRASPSLQASRRLTAL
;
A
#
# COMPACT_ATOMS: atom_id res chain seq x y z
N MET A 1 -7.68 7.73 5.06
CA MET A 1 -7.84 6.98 3.78
C MET A 1 -8.24 5.55 4.06
N VAL A 2 -8.99 4.90 3.18
CA VAL A 2 -9.32 3.46 3.26
C VAL A 2 -8.54 2.75 2.17
N ASP A 3 -7.77 1.72 2.53
CA ASP A 3 -6.86 1.04 1.61
C ASP A 3 -6.90 -0.48 1.85
N THR A 4 -7.45 -1.22 0.88
CA THR A 4 -7.52 -2.69 0.92
C THR A 4 -6.16 -3.36 0.72
N GLY A 5 -5.19 -2.65 0.12
CA GLY A 5 -3.82 -3.13 -0.13
C GLY A 5 -2.88 -2.96 1.07
N ALA A 6 -3.24 -2.14 2.04
CA ALA A 6 -2.54 -2.03 3.31
C ALA A 6 -3.04 -3.10 4.28
N GLU A 7 -2.14 -3.83 4.96
CA GLU A 7 -2.54 -4.78 5.99
C GLU A 7 -2.83 -4.10 7.34
N PRO A 8 -1.86 -3.45 8.00
CA PRO A 8 -2.12 -2.71 9.23
C PRO A 8 -2.84 -1.40 8.95
N SER A 9 -3.73 -1.01 9.87
CA SER A 9 -4.20 0.38 9.92
C SER A 9 -3.11 1.26 10.56
N LEU A 10 -2.87 2.43 9.99
CA LEU A 10 -1.80 3.36 10.37
C LEU A 10 -2.36 4.73 10.75
N VAL A 11 -1.69 5.40 11.69
CA VAL A 11 -2.00 6.79 12.06
C VAL A 11 -0.72 7.55 12.38
N LYS A 12 -0.62 8.80 11.91
CA LYS A 12 0.47 9.70 12.27
C LYS A 12 0.36 10.13 13.72
N ILE A 13 1.49 10.26 14.40
CA ILE A 13 1.52 10.64 15.82
C ILE A 13 0.86 11.99 16.09
N SER A 14 0.99 12.97 15.19
CA SER A 14 0.33 14.28 15.30
C SER A 14 -1.20 14.23 15.29
N ALA A 15 -1.79 13.16 14.76
CA ALA A 15 -3.24 12.99 14.70
C ALA A 15 -3.83 12.37 15.98
N LEU A 16 -2.97 11.91 16.90
CA LEU A 16 -3.40 11.37 18.19
C LEU A 16 -3.58 12.48 19.22
N LYS A 17 -4.47 12.24 20.17
CA LYS A 17 -4.53 13.10 21.37
C LYS A 17 -3.23 12.96 22.17
N PRO A 18 -2.71 14.01 22.81
CA PRO A 18 -1.43 13.97 23.52
C PRO A 18 -1.32 12.90 24.61
N ASP A 19 -2.45 12.51 25.20
CA ASP A 19 -2.57 11.51 26.27
C ASP A 19 -2.80 10.07 25.76
N THR A 20 -2.83 9.87 24.44
CA THR A 20 -3.03 8.55 23.84
C THR A 20 -1.87 7.62 24.21
N ARG A 21 -2.17 6.51 24.87
CA ARG A 21 -1.17 5.50 25.23
C ARG A 21 -0.73 4.72 24.00
N ILE A 22 0.58 4.73 23.75
CA ILE A 22 1.22 3.95 22.69
C ILE A 22 1.94 2.75 23.32
N ASN A 23 1.55 1.54 22.93
CA ASN A 23 2.26 0.32 23.30
C ASN A 23 3.52 0.18 22.44
N LYS A 24 4.66 0.53 23.02
CA LYS A 24 5.98 0.45 22.38
C LYS A 24 6.53 -0.97 22.24
N ASN A 25 5.88 -1.97 22.83
CA ASN A 25 6.27 -3.37 22.65
C ASN A 25 5.64 -4.01 21.40
N ASP A 26 4.67 -3.32 20.79
CA ASP A 26 3.93 -3.81 19.62
C ASP A 26 4.27 -2.96 18.39
N ILE A 27 5.43 -3.27 17.83
CA ILE A 27 6.03 -2.56 16.72
C ILE A 27 5.95 -3.41 15.45
N LEU A 28 5.59 -2.79 14.35
CA LEU A 28 5.67 -3.38 13.02
C LEU A 28 6.76 -2.73 12.17
N SER A 29 7.23 -3.52 11.21
CA SER A 29 8.17 -3.09 10.20
C SER A 29 7.47 -3.08 8.84
N ILE A 30 7.19 -1.88 8.34
CA ILE A 30 6.34 -1.63 7.17
C ILE A 30 7.20 -1.56 5.91
N ARG A 31 6.72 -2.18 4.84
CA ARG A 31 7.27 -2.08 3.48
C ARG A 31 6.15 -1.74 2.50
N GLY A 32 6.50 -1.19 1.35
CA GLY A 32 5.56 -0.97 0.24
C GLY A 32 5.00 0.46 0.14
N VAL A 33 5.30 1.30 1.13
CA VAL A 33 5.11 2.76 1.06
C VAL A 33 6.41 3.44 0.62
N THR A 34 7.54 2.98 1.16
CA THR A 34 8.90 3.41 0.81
C THR A 34 9.70 2.25 0.20
N HIS A 35 10.80 2.59 -0.48
CA HIS A 35 11.82 1.60 -0.89
C HIS A 35 12.43 0.91 0.32
N GLU A 36 12.68 1.68 1.37
CA GLU A 36 13.18 1.20 2.65
C GLU A 36 12.06 0.68 3.55
N ARG A 37 12.46 -0.04 4.59
CA ARG A 37 11.56 -0.55 5.61
C ARG A 37 11.46 0.47 6.74
N VAL A 38 10.24 0.88 7.08
CA VAL A 38 10.00 1.89 8.13
C VAL A 38 9.34 1.23 9.32
N THR A 39 9.86 1.50 10.51
CA THR A 39 9.39 0.91 11.76
C THR A 39 8.36 1.84 12.43
N THR A 40 7.26 1.27 12.91
CA THR A 40 6.23 2.02 13.65
C THR A 40 6.74 2.40 15.04
N LEU A 41 6.17 3.44 15.64
CA LEU A 41 6.44 3.85 17.02
C LEU A 41 5.81 2.92 18.08
N GLY A 42 4.84 2.10 17.66
CA GLY A 42 4.09 1.17 18.49
C GLY A 42 2.66 1.01 17.96
N SER A 43 1.77 0.47 18.80
CA SER A 43 0.33 0.42 18.52
C SER A 43 -0.47 1.22 19.53
N ALA A 44 -1.67 1.66 19.14
CA ALA A 44 -2.63 2.31 20.00
C ALA A 44 -4.03 1.77 19.70
N TYR A 45 -4.93 1.88 20.68
CA TYR A 45 -6.35 1.64 20.48
C TYR A 45 -7.07 2.98 20.38
N LEU A 46 -7.77 3.16 19.26
CA LEU A 46 -8.72 4.26 19.05
C LEU A 46 -10.14 3.73 19.26
N THR A 47 -11.09 4.62 19.46
CA THR A 47 -12.51 4.26 19.52
C THR A 47 -13.23 4.92 18.36
N LEU A 48 -13.81 4.13 17.45
CA LEU A 48 -14.72 4.63 16.43
C LEU A 48 -16.08 3.97 16.63
N TYR A 49 -17.13 4.78 16.76
CA TYR A 49 -18.49 4.32 17.07
C TYR A 49 -18.54 3.28 18.20
N ASN A 50 -17.89 3.60 19.32
CA ASN A 50 -17.79 2.74 20.52
C ASN A 50 -17.08 1.40 20.28
N THR A 51 -16.47 1.20 19.11
CA THR A 51 -15.73 -0.01 18.77
C THR A 51 -14.22 0.27 18.89
N PRO A 52 -13.47 -0.52 19.66
CA PRO A 52 -12.03 -0.37 19.75
C PRO A 52 -11.37 -0.78 18.43
N LEU A 53 -10.53 0.10 17.89
CA LEU A 53 -9.77 -0.09 16.67
C LEU A 53 -8.28 -0.05 17.00
N LYS A 54 -7.59 -1.15 16.74
CA LYS A 54 -6.13 -1.18 16.82
C LYS A 54 -5.52 -0.51 15.60
N VAL A 55 -4.63 0.44 15.83
CA VAL A 55 -3.83 1.12 14.80
C VAL A 55 -2.35 1.10 15.17
N HIS A 56 -1.49 1.12 14.18
CA HIS A 56 -0.05 1.34 14.38
C HIS A 56 0.31 2.80 14.17
N VAL A 57 1.13 3.33 15.07
CA VAL A 57 1.51 4.74 15.08
C VAL A 57 2.79 4.93 14.28
N VAL A 58 2.80 5.89 13.37
CA VAL A 58 3.96 6.25 12.54
C VAL A 58 4.38 7.70 12.83
N PRO A 59 5.66 8.05 12.61
CA PRO A 59 6.08 9.45 12.72
C PRO A 59 5.39 10.31 11.65
N ASP A 60 5.33 11.63 11.87
CA ASP A 60 4.69 12.55 10.92
C ASP A 60 5.39 12.63 9.56
N SER A 61 6.70 12.30 9.56
CA SER A 61 7.53 12.15 8.37
C SER A 61 7.21 10.91 7.53
N PHE A 62 6.32 10.02 8.00
CA PHE A 62 5.90 8.86 7.21
C PHE A 62 5.22 9.32 5.90
N PRO A 63 5.65 8.80 4.73
CA PRO A 63 5.32 9.40 3.44
C PRO A 63 3.94 8.99 2.94
N ILE A 64 2.92 9.44 3.65
CA ILE A 64 1.51 9.43 3.27
C ILE A 64 0.98 10.86 3.39
N ASN A 65 0.11 11.25 2.47
CA ASN A 65 -0.48 12.60 2.38
C ASN A 65 -1.70 12.80 3.27
N VAL A 66 -2.13 11.78 4.01
CA VAL A 66 -3.27 11.79 4.93
C VAL A 66 -2.80 11.56 6.37
N GLU A 67 -3.66 11.80 7.36
CA GLU A 67 -3.31 11.51 8.76
C GLU A 67 -3.21 10.02 9.06
N GLY A 68 -3.90 9.17 8.29
CA GLY A 68 -3.94 7.73 8.53
C GLY A 68 -4.56 6.91 7.42
N ILE A 69 -4.29 5.61 7.50
CA ILE A 69 -4.76 4.58 6.57
C ILE A 69 -5.54 3.54 7.38
N LEU A 70 -6.76 3.24 6.95
CA LEU A 70 -7.53 2.11 7.42
C LEU A 70 -7.27 0.92 6.51
N GLY A 71 -6.48 -0.03 7.01
CA GLY A 71 -6.03 -1.21 6.26
C GLY A 71 -7.04 -2.36 6.29
N SER A 72 -6.69 -3.47 5.67
CA SER A 72 -7.52 -4.68 5.63
C SER A 72 -7.81 -5.28 7.00
N THR A 73 -6.96 -5.06 8.01
CA THR A 73 -7.26 -5.43 9.42
C THR A 73 -8.52 -4.74 9.95
N PHE A 74 -8.76 -3.49 9.54
CA PHE A 74 -10.00 -2.77 9.83
C PHE A 74 -11.17 -3.33 9.01
N LEU A 75 -10.93 -3.66 7.74
CA LEU A 75 -11.98 -4.09 6.81
C LEU A 75 -12.48 -5.52 7.04
N ARG A 76 -11.60 -6.43 7.51
CA ARG A 76 -11.91 -7.84 7.71
C ARG A 76 -12.91 -8.02 8.86
N GLY A 77 -14.20 -8.12 8.50
CA GLY A 77 -15.25 -8.66 9.37
C GLY A 77 -16.36 -7.68 9.76
N GLN A 78 -16.18 -6.37 9.58
CA GLN A 78 -17.18 -5.38 10.00
C GLN A 78 -17.42 -4.23 9.02
N ALA A 79 -16.57 -4.06 8.01
CA ALA A 79 -16.70 -2.95 7.07
C ALA A 79 -16.96 -3.41 5.63
N THR A 80 -17.88 -2.74 4.96
CA THR A 80 -18.20 -2.91 3.54
C THR A 80 -17.93 -1.61 2.80
N ILE A 81 -17.06 -1.65 1.80
CA ILE A 81 -16.84 -0.55 0.87
C ILE A 81 -17.95 -0.62 -0.19
N SER A 82 -18.93 0.29 -0.12
CA SER A 82 -20.07 0.32 -1.03
C SER A 82 -19.92 1.48 -2.02
N TYR A 83 -19.52 1.15 -3.25
CA TYR A 83 -19.47 2.13 -4.35
C TYR A 83 -20.85 2.65 -4.73
N THR A 84 -21.87 1.78 -4.73
CA THR A 84 -23.27 2.17 -5.01
C THR A 84 -23.82 3.17 -4.00
N LYS A 85 -23.41 3.06 -2.73
CA LYS A 85 -23.78 4.01 -1.66
C LYS A 85 -22.72 5.08 -1.42
N ASN A 86 -21.67 5.15 -2.22
CA ASN A 86 -20.53 6.07 -2.09
C ASN A 86 -20.02 6.19 -0.62
N SER A 87 -19.88 5.06 0.07
CA SER A 87 -19.59 5.03 1.51
C SER A 87 -18.85 3.76 1.96
N VAL A 88 -18.16 3.87 3.10
CA VAL A 88 -17.79 2.72 3.92
C VAL A 88 -18.85 2.49 4.97
N ILE A 89 -19.54 1.37 4.90
CA ILE A 89 -20.49 0.91 5.91
C ILE A 89 -19.70 0.14 6.96
N TRP A 90 -19.70 0.57 8.21
CA TRP A 90 -19.08 -0.14 9.32
C TRP A 90 -20.07 -0.24 10.48
N ASN A 91 -20.36 -1.46 10.95
CA ASN A 91 -21.32 -1.70 12.04
C ASN A 91 -22.67 -1.01 11.76
N ASP A 92 -23.17 -1.20 10.54
CA ASP A 92 -24.40 -0.59 10.00
C ASP A 92 -24.39 0.95 9.92
N ILE A 93 -23.27 1.60 10.24
CA ILE A 93 -23.09 3.05 10.11
C ILE A 93 -22.43 3.36 8.77
N ALA A 94 -23.11 4.15 7.94
CA ALA A 94 -22.58 4.60 6.66
C ALA A 94 -21.69 5.84 6.82
N ASN A 95 -20.41 5.70 6.45
CA ASN A 95 -19.43 6.78 6.40
C ASN A 95 -19.24 7.18 4.94
N PRO A 96 -19.82 8.30 4.48
CA PRO A 96 -19.70 8.72 3.08
C PRO A 96 -18.24 9.02 2.72
N PHE A 97 -17.85 8.70 1.49
CA PHE A 97 -16.54 9.15 0.99
C PHE A 97 -16.52 10.67 0.92
N PHE A 98 -15.40 11.26 1.37
CA PHE A 98 -15.14 12.70 1.24
C PHE A 98 -14.78 13.03 -0.21
N ASN A 99 -15.75 12.92 -1.12
CA ASN A 99 -15.77 13.65 -2.38
C ASN A 99 -17.05 13.35 -3.15
N LYS A 100 -17.90 14.36 -3.32
CA LYS A 100 -18.92 14.34 -4.39
C LYS A 100 -18.45 15.06 -5.65
N ASN A 101 -17.44 15.94 -5.54
CA ASN A 101 -17.11 16.93 -6.58
C ASN A 101 -15.62 17.04 -6.97
N GLN A 102 -14.67 16.35 -6.32
CA GLN A 102 -13.29 16.25 -6.81
C GLN A 102 -12.96 14.79 -7.11
N THR A 103 -12.91 14.48 -8.41
CA THR A 103 -12.29 13.25 -8.90
C THR A 103 -10.82 13.57 -9.09
N GLU A 104 -9.97 13.16 -8.15
CA GLU A 104 -8.53 13.13 -8.42
C GLU A 104 -8.22 11.80 -9.11
N GLU A 105 -8.08 11.84 -10.44
CA GLU A 105 -7.51 10.74 -11.19
C GLU A 105 -6.00 10.75 -10.99
N ILE A 106 -5.50 9.75 -10.26
CA ILE A 106 -4.07 9.51 -10.13
C ILE A 106 -3.74 8.30 -11.00
N CYS A 107 -3.01 8.51 -12.09
CA CYS A 107 -2.43 7.41 -12.85
C CYS A 107 -1.36 6.73 -11.99
N VAL A 108 -1.64 5.50 -11.56
CA VAL A 108 -0.66 4.65 -10.91
C VAL A 108 -0.10 3.71 -11.97
N GLU A 109 1.18 3.88 -12.29
CA GLU A 109 1.88 2.98 -13.22
C GLU A 109 1.76 1.52 -12.76
N ALA A 110 1.62 0.62 -13.74
CA ALA A 110 1.52 -0.80 -13.46
C ALA A 110 2.76 -1.30 -12.72
N ARG A 111 2.57 -1.85 -11.51
CA ARG A 111 3.66 -2.37 -10.67
C ARG A 111 4.26 -3.68 -11.18
N SER A 112 3.63 -4.30 -12.17
CA SER A 112 4.08 -5.54 -12.81
C SER A 112 3.81 -5.50 -14.30
N VAL A 113 4.84 -5.76 -15.10
CA VAL A 113 4.73 -6.03 -16.53
C VAL A 113 4.90 -7.54 -16.70
N THR A 114 3.83 -8.23 -17.10
CA THR A 114 3.91 -9.64 -17.47
C THR A 114 4.32 -9.73 -18.93
N CYS A 115 5.58 -10.06 -19.18
CA CYS A 115 6.02 -10.45 -20.52
C CYS A 115 5.44 -11.83 -20.84
N ILE A 116 4.41 -11.90 -21.68
CA ILE A 116 3.95 -13.17 -22.25
C ILE A 116 4.95 -13.52 -23.36
N PRO A 117 5.77 -14.59 -23.21
CA PRO A 117 6.60 -15.02 -24.31
C PRO A 117 5.69 -15.41 -25.49
N PRO A 118 6.03 -14.98 -26.73
CA PRO A 118 5.23 -15.38 -27.89
C PRO A 118 5.15 -16.90 -27.92
N ALA A 119 3.93 -17.42 -28.13
CA ALA A 119 3.76 -18.83 -28.41
C ALA A 119 4.73 -19.19 -29.55
N ARG A 120 5.54 -20.24 -29.34
CA ARG A 120 6.47 -20.72 -30.38
C ARG A 120 5.64 -21.08 -31.62
N SER A 121 5.53 -20.17 -32.58
CA SER A 121 5.22 -20.57 -33.94
C SER A 121 6.40 -21.40 -34.40
N SER A 122 6.11 -22.64 -34.77
CA SER A 122 7.07 -23.59 -35.29
C SER A 122 7.50 -23.18 -36.69
N ASP A 123 8.23 -22.08 -36.83
CA ASP A 123 8.80 -21.67 -38.11
C ASP A 123 10.32 -21.72 -38.06
N ARG A 124 10.83 -22.65 -38.88
CA ARG A 124 12.25 -22.87 -39.14
C ARG A 124 12.83 -21.62 -39.81
N CYS A 125 13.55 -20.80 -39.06
CA CYS A 125 14.49 -19.86 -39.67
C CYS A 125 15.85 -20.54 -39.82
N ARG A 126 16.22 -20.79 -41.09
CA ARG A 126 17.53 -21.26 -41.54
C ARG A 126 18.62 -20.29 -41.09
N ALA A 127 19.76 -20.87 -40.68
CA ALA A 127 20.98 -20.14 -40.41
C ALA A 127 21.58 -19.53 -41.69
N SER A 128 22.15 -18.33 -41.55
CA SER A 128 23.20 -17.80 -42.44
C SER A 128 24.27 -17.08 -41.58
N PRO A 129 25.56 -17.15 -41.96
CA PRO A 129 26.67 -16.93 -41.03
C PRO A 129 27.34 -15.55 -41.15
N SER A 130 28.22 -15.31 -40.18
CA SER A 130 29.35 -14.35 -40.13
C SER A 130 29.07 -12.94 -39.62
N LEU A 131 29.68 -12.62 -38.47
CA LEU A 131 30.58 -11.46 -38.35
C LEU A 131 31.62 -11.74 -37.25
N GLN A 132 32.87 -11.37 -37.56
CA GLN A 132 34.09 -11.79 -36.89
C GLN A 132 34.24 -11.22 -35.47
N ALA A 133 34.74 -12.07 -34.57
CA ALA A 133 35.24 -11.69 -33.26
C ALA A 133 36.61 -11.00 -33.40
N SER A 134 36.70 -9.73 -33.00
CA SER A 134 37.99 -9.09 -32.70
C SER A 134 38.23 -9.15 -31.21
N ARG A 135 39.11 -10.07 -30.79
CA ARG A 135 39.70 -10.12 -29.46
C ARG A 135 40.78 -9.02 -29.36
N ARG A 136 40.70 -8.16 -28.35
CA ARG A 136 41.89 -7.53 -27.75
C ARG A 136 42.00 -8.00 -26.30
N LEU A 137 42.99 -8.85 -26.05
CA LEU A 137 43.56 -9.08 -24.73
C LEU A 137 44.54 -7.95 -24.43
N THR A 138 44.51 -7.39 -23.23
CA THR A 138 45.72 -6.88 -22.56
C THR A 138 45.53 -6.96 -21.05
N ALA A 139 46.22 -7.92 -20.42
CA ALA A 139 46.66 -7.86 -19.03
C ALA A 139 47.84 -8.84 -18.89
N LEU A 140 49.02 -8.24 -18.70
CA LEU A 140 50.30 -8.72 -18.16
C LEU A 140 50.73 -10.17 -18.43
#